data_AF-A0A1J4WQA4-F1
#
_entry.id   AF-A0A1J4WQA4-F1
#
_cell.length_a   1.000
_cell.length_b   1.000
_cell.length_c   1.000
_cell.angle_alpha   90.00
_cell.angle_beta   90.00
_cell.angle_gamma   90.00
#
_symmetry.space_group_name_H-M   'P 1'
#
loop_
_entity.id
_entity.type
_entity.pdbx_description
1 polymer ?
#
loop_
_entity_poly.entity_id
_entity_poly.type
_entity_poly.pdbx_seq_one_letter_code
_entity_poly.pdbx_strand_id
1 'polypeptide(L)'
;MNQTLAHNIQNNSIAIGDWAQVKMPDGSIREFTLASPQEINPSQGKISNESPIGKALWGHVAGDICQYRVGPNSRELLILQVKKA
;
A
#
# COMPACT_ATOMS: atom_id res chain seq x y z
N MET A 1 27.43 -4.11 23.07
CA MET A 1 26.20 -4.48 23.80
C MET A 1 25.30 -3.25 23.86
N ASN A 2 24.29 -3.24 22.98
CA ASN A 2 22.89 -2.79 23.15
C ASN A 2 22.62 -1.40 23.79
N GLN A 3 22.06 -0.49 22.99
CA GLN A 3 20.70 0.07 23.16
C GLN A 3 20.39 1.01 21.97
N THR A 4 19.60 0.56 21.00
CA THR A 4 18.16 0.89 20.85
C THR A 4 17.90 2.37 20.55
N LEU A 5 18.14 2.79 19.30
CA LEU A 5 17.50 3.98 18.75
C LEU A 5 16.18 3.53 18.11
N ALA A 6 15.17 3.32 18.96
CA ALA A 6 13.79 3.27 18.52
C ALA A 6 13.49 4.63 17.89
N HIS A 7 13.62 4.71 16.57
CA HIS A 7 13.08 5.82 15.81
C HIS A 7 11.60 5.93 16.18
N ASN A 8 11.18 7.12 16.58
CA ASN A 8 9.76 7.48 16.67
C ASN A 8 9.18 7.48 15.25
N ILE A 9 8.99 6.29 14.69
CA ILE A 9 8.29 6.11 13.43
C ILE A 9 6.84 6.37 13.77
N GLN A 10 6.31 7.53 13.38
CA GLN A 10 4.87 7.67 13.24
C GLN A 10 4.46 6.58 12.24
N ASN A 11 3.96 5.45 12.76
CA ASN A 11 3.64 4.23 12.02
C ASN A 11 2.41 4.40 11.11
N ASN A 12 2.30 5.54 10.42
CA ASN A 12 1.24 5.83 9.46
C ASN A 12 1.49 5.20 8.09
N SER A 13 2.62 4.52 7.91
CA SER A 13 2.93 3.74 6.72
C SER A 13 2.02 2.53 6.59
N ILE A 14 1.55 2.23 5.39
CA ILE A 14 0.74 1.04 5.07
C ILE A 14 1.55 -0.22 5.38
N ALA A 15 0.97 -1.14 6.15
CA ALA A 15 1.50 -2.44 6.50
C ALA A 15 0.54 -3.57 6.08
N ILE A 16 0.98 -4.82 6.21
CA ILE A 16 0.13 -5.98 5.93
C ILE A 16 -1.06 -5.98 6.91
N GLY A 17 -2.26 -6.17 6.39
CA GLY A 17 -3.53 -6.03 7.08
C GLY A 17 -4.22 -4.69 6.81
N ASP A 18 -3.46 -3.64 6.51
CA ASP A 18 -4.00 -2.29 6.38
C ASP A 18 -4.80 -2.10 5.08
N TRP A 19 -5.78 -1.21 5.17
CA TRP A 19 -6.59 -0.78 4.05
C TRP A 19 -6.12 0.58 3.53
N ALA A 20 -6.03 0.72 2.22
CA ALA A 20 -5.64 1.95 1.56
C ALA A 20 -6.62 2.29 0.43
N GLN A 21 -7.07 3.53 0.40
CA GLN A 21 -7.80 4.11 -0.71
C GLN A 21 -6.83 4.89 -1.58
N VAL A 22 -6.87 4.61 -2.88
CA VAL A 22 -5.98 5.21 -3.87
C VAL A 22 -6.77 5.81 -5.01
N LYS A 23 -6.26 6.90 -5.58
CA LYS A 23 -6.78 7.51 -6.79
C LYS A 23 -5.88 7.12 -7.96
N MET A 24 -6.50 6.52 -8.96
CA MET A 24 -5.89 6.17 -10.23
C MET A 24 -5.74 7.43 -11.12
N PRO A 25 -4.87 7.40 -12.14
CA PRO A 25 -4.62 8.56 -12.99
C PRO A 25 -5.80 8.89 -13.92
N ASP A 26 -6.72 7.95 -14.12
CA ASP A 26 -8.03 8.16 -14.78
C ASP A 26 -9.03 8.90 -13.88
N GLY A 27 -8.67 9.22 -12.63
CA GLY A 27 -9.53 9.85 -11.64
C GLY A 27 -10.38 8.87 -10.83
N SER A 28 -10.36 7.58 -11.17
CA SER A 28 -11.10 6.55 -10.45
C SER A 28 -10.51 6.30 -9.06
N ILE A 29 -11.37 6.20 -8.05
CA ILE A 29 -10.94 5.83 -6.70
C ILE A 29 -11.08 4.32 -6.54
N ARG A 30 -10.03 3.68 -6.02
CA ARG A 30 -10.00 2.24 -5.74
C ARG A 30 -9.52 1.98 -4.33
N GLU A 31 -9.99 0.89 -3.77
CA GLU A 31 -9.75 0.52 -2.38
C GLU A 31 -9.05 -0.83 -2.37
N PHE A 32 -7.95 -0.91 -1.64
CA PHE A 32 -7.10 -2.08 -1.58
C PHE A 32 -6.74 -2.40 -0.14
N THR A 33 -6.79 -3.67 0.22
CA THR A 33 -6.25 -4.14 1.49
C THR A 33 -4.95 -4.88 1.22
N LEU A 34 -3.86 -4.45 1.85
CA LEU A 34 -2.58 -5.15 1.75
C LEU A 34 -2.70 -6.44 2.55
N ALA A 35 -2.65 -7.59 1.91
CA ALA A 35 -2.72 -8.89 2.56
C ALA A 35 -1.42 -9.67 2.33
N SER A 36 -1.16 -10.65 3.20
CA SER A 36 -0.13 -11.65 2.97
C SER A 36 -0.50 -12.52 1.77
N PRO A 37 0.46 -13.10 1.03
CA PRO A 37 0.17 -13.97 -0.10
C PRO A 37 -0.63 -15.23 0.28
N GLN A 38 -0.56 -15.65 1.54
CA GLN A 38 -1.35 -16.76 2.08
C GLN A 38 -2.82 -16.40 2.36
N GLU A 39 -3.18 -15.12 2.41
CA GLU A 39 -4.51 -14.61 2.79
C GLU A 39 -5.17 -13.78 1.68
N ILE A 40 -4.67 -13.88 0.44
CA ILE A 40 -5.20 -13.14 -0.70
C ILE A 40 -6.62 -13.63 -0.99
N ASN A 41 -7.58 -12.69 -0.96
CA ASN A 41 -8.92 -12.91 -1.47
C ASN A 41 -9.25 -11.83 -2.51
N PRO A 42 -9.09 -12.13 -3.82
CA PRO A 42 -9.31 -11.14 -4.88
C PRO A 42 -10.76 -10.64 -4.91
N SER A 43 -11.71 -11.47 -4.48
CA SER A 43 -13.13 -11.10 -4.36
C SER A 43 -13.39 -10.02 -3.31
N GLN A 44 -12.44 -9.75 -2.41
CA GLN A 44 -12.52 -8.72 -1.38
C GLN A 44 -11.58 -7.52 -1.63
N GLY A 45 -10.97 -7.41 -2.82
CA GLY A 45 -10.01 -6.34 -3.10
C GLY A 45 -8.71 -6.44 -2.31
N LYS A 46 -8.39 -7.62 -1.78
CA LYS A 46 -7.12 -7.89 -1.11
C LYS A 46 -6.01 -8.09 -2.14
N ILE A 47 -4.92 -7.37 -1.98
CA ILE A 47 -3.73 -7.46 -2.84
C ILE A 47 -2.54 -7.95 -2.02
N SER A 48 -1.71 -8.79 -2.62
CA SER A 48 -0.50 -9.27 -1.95
C SER A 48 0.56 -8.18 -1.89
N ASN A 49 1.34 -8.14 -0.82
CA ASN A 49 2.59 -7.36 -0.76
C ASN A 49 3.61 -7.71 -1.85
N GLU A 50 3.47 -8.87 -2.52
CA GLU A 50 4.30 -9.25 -3.67
C GLU A 50 3.84 -8.62 -4.99
N SER A 51 2.61 -8.13 -5.05
CA SER A 51 2.07 -7.46 -6.24
C SER A 51 2.74 -6.09 -6.44
N PRO A 52 2.87 -5.62 -7.69
CA PRO A 52 3.49 -4.32 -7.97
C PRO A 52 2.79 -3.15 -7.26
N ILE A 53 1.45 -3.20 -7.14
CA ILE A 53 0.69 -2.21 -6.35
C ILE A 53 0.97 -2.38 -4.86
N GLY A 54 0.99 -3.61 -4.33
CA GLY A 54 1.26 -3.86 -2.92
C GLY A 54 2.65 -3.39 -2.48
N LYS A 55 3.67 -3.59 -3.32
CA LYS A 55 5.03 -3.05 -3.12
C LYS A 55 5.06 -1.53 -3.17
N ALA A 56 4.30 -0.91 -4.08
CA ALA A 56 4.22 0.54 -4.19
C ALA A 56 3.47 1.18 -3.00
N LEU A 57 2.59 0.44 -2.32
CA LEU A 57 1.88 0.93 -1.14
C LEU A 57 2.65 0.67 0.15
N TRP A 58 3.36 -0.45 0.26
CA TRP A 58 4.05 -0.84 1.48
C TRP A 58 5.09 0.21 1.89
N GLY A 59 4.97 0.73 3.11
CA GLY A 59 5.86 1.77 3.62
C GLY A 59 5.44 3.21 3.28
N HIS A 60 4.48 3.40 2.37
CA HIS A 60 3.96 4.72 2.00
C HIS A 60 2.78 5.15 2.87
N VAL A 61 2.45 6.45 2.86
CA VAL A 61 1.45 7.10 3.72
C VAL A 61 0.32 7.72 2.90
N ALA A 62 -0.78 8.09 3.56
CA ALA A 62 -1.83 8.89 2.93
C ALA A 62 -1.28 10.24 2.45
N GLY A 63 -1.63 10.63 1.22
CA GLY A 63 -1.14 11.81 0.53
C GLY A 63 0.05 11.56 -0.40
N ASP A 64 0.67 10.37 -0.35
CA ASP A 64 1.85 10.05 -1.15
C ASP A 64 1.49 9.55 -2.55
N ILE A 65 2.31 9.88 -3.56
CA ILE A 65 2.15 9.42 -4.94
C ILE A 65 3.14 8.29 -5.20
N CYS A 66 2.62 7.10 -5.43
CA CYS A 66 3.42 5.90 -5.65
C CYS A 66 3.36 5.48 -7.11
N GLN A 67 4.51 5.09 -7.67
CA GLN A 67 4.59 4.55 -9.02
C GLN A 67 4.67 3.02 -8.97
N TYR A 68 3.83 2.35 -9.75
CA TYR A 68 3.79 0.89 -9.87
C TYR A 68 3.95 0.46 -11.33
N ARG A 69 4.53 -0.72 -11.54
CA ARG A 69 4.76 -1.27 -12.89
C ARG A 69 3.68 -2.29 -13.24
N VAL A 70 3.09 -2.14 -14.43
CA VAL A 70 2.10 -3.06 -15.01
C VAL A 70 2.62 -3.54 -16.37
N GLY A 71 3.32 -4.67 -16.37
CA GLY A 71 4.01 -5.18 -17.57
C GLY A 71 5.12 -4.21 -18.03
N PRO A 72 5.16 -3.80 -19.31
CA PRO A 72 6.13 -2.84 -19.80
C PRO A 72 5.80 -1.38 -19.42
N ASN A 73 4.59 -1.11 -18.93
CA ASN A 73 4.14 0.25 -18.63
C ASN A 73 4.31 0.57 -17.14
N SER A 74 4.62 1.82 -16.82
CA SER A 74 4.57 2.34 -15.45
C SER A 74 3.34 3.23 -15.28
N ARG A 75 2.71 3.16 -14.11
CA ARG A 75 1.54 3.97 -13.75
C ARG A 75 1.74 4.54 -12.36
N GLU A 76 1.15 5.70 -12.12
CA GLU A 76 1.18 6.36 -10.82
C GLU A 76 -0.19 6.24 -10.16
N LEU A 77 -0.21 6.21 -8.83
CA LEU A 77 -1.41 6.28 -8.01
C LEU A 77 -1.16 7.22 -6.85
N LEU A 78 -2.21 7.92 -6.40
CA LEU A 78 -2.15 8.77 -5.22
C LEU A 78 -2.84 8.03 -4.07
N ILE A 79 -2.18 7.87 -2.94
CA ILE A 79 -2.82 7.34 -1.74
C ILE A 79 -3.68 8.45 -1.16
N LEU A 80 -5.00 8.27 -1.15
CA LEU A 80 -5.93 9.23 -0.58
C LEU A 80 -6.05 9.05 0.93
N GLN A 81 -6.17 7.80 1.38
CA GLN A 81 -6.43 7.48 2.77
C GLN A 81 -5.86 6.12 3.13
N VAL A 82 -5.40 5.99 4.37
CA VAL A 82 -4.96 4.73 4.95
C VAL A 82 -5.76 4.50 6.22
N LYS A 83 -6.29 3.28 6.37
CA LYS A 83 -6.96 2.81 7.58
C LYS A 83 -6.18 1.60 8.10
N LYS A 84 -5.74 1.72 9.34
CA LYS A 84 -5.13 0.62 10.07
C LYS A 84 -6.19 -0.44 10.39
N ALA A 85 -5.79 -1.71 10.32
CA ALA A 85 -6.64 -2.83 10.75
C ALA A 85 -6.84 -2.87 12.27
#